data_AF-A0A950QD97-F1
#
_entry.id   AF-A0A950QD97-F1
#
_cell.length_a   1.000
_cell.length_b   1.000
_cell.length_c   1.000
_cell.angle_alpha   90.00
_cell.angle_beta   90.00
_cell.angle_gamma   90.00
#
_symmetry.space_group_name_H-M   'P 1'
#
loop_
_entity.id
_entity.type
_entity.pdbx_description
1 polymer ?
#
loop_
_entity_poly.entity_id
_entity_poly.type
_entity_poly.pdbx_seq_one_letter_code
_entity_poly.pdbx_strand_id
1 'polypeptide(L)'
;MQRNLNTVLRTVAETAADEPWMQLVDGGIIYVRRACSKEIGSIHALTEQQISAEVAPLSAVEQVFQRNHDSFWTVNRASDRSKADSWLAGYIGLLHLNIAGLSRLEAGDFDAHEPDVRLVVPSNTRPAAIYVWAIVAPKVGRQATHLLAHALGAELYGGVPIFATSGSLRGLNLMKGFGFSQGAGGAPTLGQLFRLDQARVASEHSTAA
;
A
#
# COMPACT_ATOMS: atom_id res chain seq x y z
N MET A 1 -0.71 -19.11 12.83
CA MET A 1 -0.56 -17.74 13.35
C MET A 1 -0.47 -16.78 12.16
N GLN A 2 -1.53 -16.01 11.88
CA GLN A 2 -1.64 -15.18 10.68
C GLN A 2 -0.89 -13.86 10.91
N ARG A 3 0.31 -13.71 10.33
CA ARG A 3 1.09 -12.46 10.42
C ARG A 3 0.33 -11.34 9.68
N ASN A 4 -0.10 -10.33 10.42
CA ASN A 4 -0.71 -9.10 9.90
C ASN A 4 0.39 -8.22 9.27
N LEU A 5 0.04 -7.39 8.28
CA LEU A 5 0.95 -6.43 7.64
C LEU A 5 1.67 -5.52 8.65
N ASN A 6 1.00 -5.11 9.74
CA ASN A 6 1.61 -4.35 10.83
C ASN A 6 2.69 -5.15 11.58
N THR A 7 2.49 -6.46 11.75
CA THR A 7 3.52 -7.34 12.30
C THR A 7 4.70 -7.44 11.33
N VAL A 8 4.46 -7.48 10.02
CA VAL A 8 5.54 -7.49 9.02
C VAL A 8 6.33 -6.18 9.06
N LEU A 9 5.67 -5.02 9.05
CA LEU A 9 6.31 -3.70 9.15
C LEU A 9 7.12 -3.54 10.44
N ARG A 10 6.68 -4.14 11.55
CA ARG A 10 7.42 -4.13 12.84
C ARG A 10 8.56 -5.15 12.91
N THR A 11 8.38 -6.31 12.29
CA THR A 11 9.33 -7.43 12.43
C THR A 11 10.49 -7.29 11.46
N VAL A 12 10.36 -6.47 10.41
CA VAL A 12 11.39 -6.45 9.38
C VAL A 12 11.97 -5.07 9.09
N ALA A 13 13.25 -5.03 9.45
CA ALA A 13 14.32 -4.13 9.08
C ALA A 13 14.41 -2.80 9.84
N GLU A 14 15.40 -2.74 10.73
CA GLU A 14 15.99 -1.51 11.30
C GLU A 14 16.53 -0.57 10.20
N THR A 15 16.59 -1.02 8.94
CA THR A 15 17.02 -0.25 7.77
C THR A 15 16.22 -0.70 6.54
N ALA A 16 15.64 0.24 5.78
CA ALA A 16 14.91 -0.09 4.55
C ALA A 16 15.79 -0.90 3.58
N ALA A 17 15.26 -2.01 3.06
CA ALA A 17 15.95 -2.80 2.04
C ALA A 17 15.75 -2.14 0.67
N ASP A 18 16.85 -1.94 -0.07
CA ASP A 18 16.77 -1.54 -1.46
C ASP A 18 16.33 -2.74 -2.31
N GLU A 19 15.21 -2.57 -3.01
CA GLU A 19 14.57 -3.58 -3.86
C GLU A 19 14.41 -4.99 -3.27
N PRO A 20 13.63 -5.17 -2.17
CA PRO A 20 13.47 -6.47 -1.55
C PRO A 20 12.80 -7.46 -2.51
N TRP A 21 13.27 -8.70 -2.46
CA TRP A 21 12.88 -9.77 -3.38
C TRP A 21 12.58 -11.08 -2.65
N MET A 22 11.85 -11.97 -3.33
CA MET A 22 11.51 -13.30 -2.85
C MET A 22 11.51 -14.30 -4.01
N GLN A 23 12.02 -15.50 -3.77
CA GLN A 23 11.93 -16.59 -4.73
C GLN A 23 10.51 -17.19 -4.75
N LEU A 24 10.02 -17.48 -5.94
CA LEU A 24 8.75 -18.15 -6.18
C LEU A 24 8.94 -19.66 -6.30
N VAL A 25 7.83 -20.40 -6.18
CA VAL A 25 7.81 -21.87 -6.31
C VAL A 25 8.20 -22.32 -7.72
N ASP A 26 7.96 -21.49 -8.73
CA ASP A 26 8.35 -21.75 -10.13
C ASP A 26 9.84 -21.51 -10.41
N GLY A 27 10.63 -21.15 -9.39
CA GLY A 27 12.07 -20.91 -9.50
C GLY A 27 12.44 -19.46 -9.82
N GLY A 28 11.50 -18.66 -10.33
CA GLY A 28 11.69 -17.23 -10.59
C GLY A 28 11.72 -16.39 -9.31
N ILE A 29 11.86 -15.08 -9.45
CA ILE A 29 11.75 -14.13 -8.35
C ILE A 29 10.62 -13.13 -8.57
N ILE A 30 10.11 -12.61 -7.46
CA ILE A 30 9.41 -11.32 -7.43
C ILE A 30 10.23 -10.33 -6.63
N TYR A 31 10.10 -9.06 -6.97
CA TYR A 31 10.68 -7.99 -6.18
C TYR A 31 9.85 -6.71 -6.30
N VAL A 32 9.99 -5.82 -5.33
CA VAL A 32 9.33 -4.51 -5.36
C VAL A 32 10.36 -3.40 -5.35
N ARG A 33 10.05 -2.29 -6.03
CA ARG A 33 10.87 -1.08 -6.01
C ARG A 33 10.00 0.14 -6.26
N ARG A 34 10.53 1.33 -5.99
CA ARG A 34 9.87 2.58 -6.39
C ARG A 34 9.69 2.62 -7.91
N ALA A 35 8.55 3.13 -8.34
CA ALA A 35 8.35 3.48 -9.74
C ALA A 35 9.24 4.67 -10.12
N CYS A 36 9.69 4.70 -11.37
CA CYS A 36 10.26 5.90 -11.98
C CYS A 36 9.21 6.61 -12.84
N SER A 37 9.49 7.85 -13.22
CA SER A 37 8.54 8.69 -13.99
C SER A 37 8.09 8.04 -15.31
N LYS A 38 8.98 7.29 -15.97
CA LYS A 38 8.68 6.61 -17.25
C LYS A 38 7.66 5.48 -17.10
N GLU A 39 7.41 5.00 -15.89
CA GLU A 39 6.52 3.87 -15.63
C GLU A 39 5.10 4.30 -15.25
N ILE A 40 4.88 5.58 -14.95
CA ILE A 40 3.59 6.07 -14.47
C ILE A 40 2.48 5.84 -15.50
N GLY A 41 2.77 6.07 -16.79
CA GLY A 41 1.83 5.76 -17.86
C GLY A 41 1.49 4.27 -17.95
N SER A 42 2.46 3.38 -17.78
CA SER A 42 2.22 1.92 -17.77
C SER A 42 1.43 1.48 -16.54
N ILE A 43 1.67 2.07 -15.37
CA ILE A 43 0.91 1.83 -14.14
C ILE A 43 -0.54 2.26 -14.33
N HIS A 44 -0.77 3.45 -14.89
CA HIS A 44 -2.12 3.96 -15.16
C HIS A 44 -2.86 3.07 -16.14
N ALA A 45 -2.26 2.71 -17.28
CA ALA A 45 -2.86 1.78 -18.24
C ALA A 45 -3.18 0.41 -17.61
N LEU A 46 -2.32 -0.10 -16.72
CA LEU A 46 -2.57 -1.35 -16.01
C LEU A 46 -3.74 -1.21 -15.02
N THR A 47 -3.90 -0.04 -14.41
CA THR A 47 -5.04 0.30 -13.53
C THR A 47 -6.34 0.24 -14.32
N GLU A 48 -6.38 0.89 -15.49
CA GLU A 48 -7.55 0.90 -16.37
C GLU A 48 -7.98 -0.52 -16.77
N GLN A 49 -7.01 -1.35 -17.16
CA GLN A 49 -7.25 -2.72 -17.62
C GLN A 49 -7.71 -3.67 -16.50
N GLN A 50 -7.20 -3.49 -15.27
CA GLN A 50 -7.38 -4.47 -14.19
C GLN A 50 -8.39 -4.05 -13.13
N ILE A 51 -8.73 -2.76 -13.05
CA ILE A 51 -9.68 -2.21 -12.08
C ILE A 51 -10.93 -1.70 -12.80
N SER A 52 -10.83 -0.61 -13.55
CA SER A 52 -11.94 0.03 -14.29
C SER A 52 -11.40 1.12 -15.22
N ALA A 53 -12.11 1.45 -16.29
CA ALA A 53 -11.82 2.63 -17.12
C ALA A 53 -12.13 3.96 -16.39
N GLU A 54 -12.94 3.93 -15.33
CA GLU A 54 -13.30 5.10 -14.51
C GLU A 54 -12.34 5.28 -13.31
N VAL A 55 -11.05 5.05 -13.54
CA VAL A 55 -10.01 5.28 -12.54
C VAL A 55 -9.54 6.73 -12.58
N ALA A 56 -8.78 7.12 -11.56
CA ALA A 56 -8.15 8.43 -11.49
C ALA A 56 -7.50 8.85 -12.82
N PRO A 57 -7.72 10.09 -13.30
CA PRO A 57 -7.06 10.58 -14.51
C PRO A 57 -5.54 10.47 -14.41
N LEU A 58 -4.87 10.19 -15.53
CA LEU A 58 -3.40 10.09 -15.57
C LEU A 58 -2.72 11.33 -14.98
N SER A 59 -3.25 12.53 -15.23
CA SER A 59 -2.73 13.78 -14.66
C SER A 59 -2.76 13.81 -13.13
N ALA A 60 -3.78 13.23 -12.49
CA ALA A 60 -3.85 13.13 -11.03
C ALA A 60 -2.81 12.13 -10.50
N VAL A 61 -2.65 10.99 -11.19
CA VAL A 61 -1.61 9.99 -10.88
C VAL A 61 -0.21 10.60 -10.98
N GLU A 62 0.06 11.37 -12.04
CA GLU A 62 1.32 12.09 -12.23
C GLU A 62 1.56 13.13 -11.13
N GLN A 63 0.55 13.94 -10.78
CA GLN A 63 0.67 14.94 -9.71
C GLN A 63 1.00 14.29 -8.35
N VAL A 64 0.33 13.18 -8.02
CA VAL A 64 0.62 12.41 -6.80
C VAL A 64 2.06 11.87 -6.82
N PHE A 65 2.51 11.31 -7.95
CA PHE A 65 3.89 10.83 -8.08
C PHE A 65 4.92 11.95 -7.93
N GLN A 66 4.69 13.11 -8.54
CA GLN A 66 5.58 14.27 -8.42
C GLN A 66 5.61 14.83 -7.00
N ARG A 67 4.49 14.76 -6.29
CA ARG A 67 4.42 15.16 -4.89
C ARG A 67 5.20 14.21 -4.00
N ASN A 68 5.01 12.91 -4.18
CA ASN A 68 5.61 11.89 -3.35
C ASN A 68 6.00 10.66 -4.17
N HIS A 69 7.31 10.43 -4.33
CA HIS A 69 7.86 9.33 -5.11
C HIS A 69 7.68 7.95 -4.46
N ASP A 70 7.30 7.89 -3.17
CA ASP A 70 6.92 6.64 -2.51
C ASP A 70 5.47 6.25 -2.80
N SER A 71 4.71 7.06 -3.55
CA SER A 71 3.29 6.78 -3.84
C SER A 71 3.08 5.58 -4.76
N PHE A 72 4.09 5.17 -5.54
CA PHE A 72 3.95 4.07 -6.49
C PHE A 72 5.13 3.10 -6.39
N TRP A 73 4.82 1.84 -6.16
CA TRP A 73 5.78 0.74 -6.07
C TRP A 73 5.48 -0.30 -7.13
N THR A 74 6.43 -0.59 -7.99
CA THR A 74 6.29 -1.64 -9.01
C THR A 74 6.50 -3.01 -8.36
N VAL A 75 5.72 -3.97 -8.81
CA VAL A 75 5.87 -5.40 -8.50
C VAL A 75 6.38 -6.06 -9.76
N ASN A 76 7.62 -6.53 -9.73
CA ASN A 76 8.31 -7.05 -10.90
C ASN A 76 8.57 -8.54 -10.73
N ARG A 77 8.66 -9.24 -11.86
CA ARG A 77 9.08 -10.65 -11.94
C ARG A 77 10.32 -10.75 -12.82
N ALA A 78 11.21 -11.67 -12.47
CA ALA A 78 12.38 -12.03 -13.26
C ALA A 78 12.68 -13.52 -13.08
N SER A 79 13.44 -14.13 -14.00
CA SER A 79 13.88 -15.52 -13.86
C SER A 79 14.87 -15.71 -12.72
N ASP A 80 15.69 -14.70 -12.43
CA ASP A 80 16.68 -14.74 -11.36
C ASP A 80 17.00 -13.34 -10.79
N ARG A 81 17.99 -13.29 -9.89
CA ARG A 81 18.43 -12.07 -9.21
C ARG A 81 19.21 -11.10 -10.08
N SER A 82 19.66 -11.50 -11.27
CA SER A 82 20.26 -10.57 -12.25
C SER A 82 19.23 -9.58 -12.79
N LYS A 83 17.94 -9.96 -12.74
CA LYS A 83 16.80 -9.16 -13.22
C LYS A 83 16.91 -8.80 -14.72
N ALA A 84 17.73 -9.53 -15.48
CA ALA A 84 17.99 -9.23 -16.90
C ALA A 84 16.73 -9.33 -17.78
N ASP A 85 15.79 -10.20 -17.42
CA ASP A 85 14.50 -10.41 -18.08
C ASP A 85 13.31 -9.82 -17.29
N SER A 86 13.58 -8.84 -16.44
CA SER A 86 12.56 -8.29 -15.56
C SER A 86 11.39 -7.67 -16.32
N TRP A 87 10.18 -7.93 -15.86
CA TRP A 87 8.96 -7.33 -16.39
C TRP A 87 7.99 -6.91 -15.28
N LEU A 88 7.18 -5.89 -15.57
CA LEU A 88 6.19 -5.33 -14.66
C LEU A 88 5.01 -6.30 -14.50
N ALA A 89 4.95 -6.99 -13.36
CA ALA A 89 3.88 -7.92 -13.03
C ALA A 89 2.69 -7.25 -12.33
N GLY A 90 2.88 -6.03 -11.83
CA GLY A 90 1.89 -5.31 -11.05
C GLY A 90 2.44 -4.05 -10.37
N TYR A 91 1.64 -3.42 -9.53
CA TYR A 91 2.06 -2.31 -8.69
C TYR A 91 1.20 -2.19 -7.42
N ILE A 92 1.69 -1.40 -6.47
CA ILE A 92 0.98 -0.93 -5.28
C ILE A 92 1.03 0.60 -5.27
N GLY A 93 -0.15 1.24 -5.25
CA GLY A 93 -0.35 2.68 -5.15
C GLY A 93 -0.76 3.08 -3.74
N LEU A 94 -0.11 4.10 -3.19
CA LEU A 94 -0.28 4.62 -1.85
C LEU A 94 -0.44 6.14 -1.89
N LEU A 95 -1.37 6.68 -1.10
CA LEU A 95 -1.45 8.11 -0.81
C LEU A 95 -0.92 8.35 0.61
N HIS A 96 0.18 9.10 0.70
CA HIS A 96 0.81 9.48 1.95
C HIS A 96 0.15 10.75 2.48
N LEU A 97 -0.92 10.61 3.27
CA LEU A 97 -1.77 11.72 3.68
C LEU A 97 -1.14 12.55 4.79
N ASN A 98 -1.29 13.87 4.70
CA ASN A 98 -1.05 14.77 5.83
C ASN A 98 -2.25 14.77 6.80
N ILE A 99 -2.17 15.57 7.86
CA ILE A 99 -3.23 15.65 8.88
C ILE A 99 -4.58 16.05 8.26
N ALA A 100 -4.61 17.03 7.36
CA ALA A 100 -5.84 17.45 6.70
C ALA A 100 -6.42 16.34 5.80
N GLY A 101 -5.55 15.60 5.10
CA GLY A 101 -5.94 14.44 4.30
C GLY A 101 -6.54 13.32 5.15
N LEU A 102 -5.91 12.99 6.28
CA LEU A 102 -6.45 12.03 7.25
C LEU A 102 -7.82 12.47 7.78
N SER A 103 -7.96 13.73 8.20
CA SER A 103 -9.25 14.22 8.70
C SER A 103 -10.38 14.12 7.68
N ARG A 104 -10.11 14.42 6.40
CA ARG A 104 -11.11 14.24 5.32
C ARG A 104 -11.42 12.79 5.07
N LEU A 105 -10.42 11.91 5.12
CA LEU A 105 -10.61 10.47 4.95
C LEU A 105 -11.51 9.90 6.04
N GLU A 106 -11.27 10.26 7.31
CA GLU A 106 -12.09 9.81 8.45
C GLU A 106 -13.51 10.41 8.42
N ALA A 107 -13.68 11.62 7.88
CA ALA A 107 -14.99 12.25 7.70
C ALA A 107 -15.79 11.66 6.52
N GLY A 108 -15.15 10.88 5.62
CA GLY A 108 -15.78 10.39 4.39
C GLY A 108 -15.81 11.41 3.24
N ASP A 109 -15.12 12.54 3.39
CA ASP A 109 -15.06 13.64 2.42
C ASP A 109 -13.79 13.60 1.54
N PHE A 110 -13.10 12.47 1.52
CA PHE A 110 -11.87 12.29 0.73
C PHE A 110 -12.20 11.74 -0.66
N ASP A 111 -11.96 12.56 -1.69
CA ASP A 111 -12.04 12.14 -3.08
C ASP A 111 -10.79 11.33 -3.46
N ALA A 112 -10.93 10.01 -3.50
CA ALA A 112 -9.87 9.12 -3.94
C ALA A 112 -9.82 8.98 -5.48
N HIS A 113 -10.83 9.42 -6.23
CA HIS A 113 -10.78 9.38 -7.68
C HIS A 113 -9.87 10.50 -8.22
N GLU A 114 -10.00 11.72 -7.67
CA GLU A 114 -9.15 12.85 -8.02
C GLU A 114 -8.57 13.50 -6.75
N PRO A 115 -7.56 12.88 -6.11
CA PRO A 115 -7.06 13.35 -4.82
C PRO A 115 -6.43 14.73 -4.93
N ASP A 116 -6.88 15.65 -4.08
CA ASP A 116 -6.22 16.94 -3.90
C ASP A 116 -4.79 16.72 -3.41
N VAL A 117 -3.82 16.97 -4.28
CA VAL A 117 -2.39 16.73 -4.03
C VAL A 117 -1.86 17.47 -2.80
N ARG A 118 -2.53 18.55 -2.36
CA ARG A 118 -2.19 19.28 -1.13
C ARG A 118 -2.46 18.46 0.13
N LEU A 119 -3.28 17.42 0.05
CA LEU A 119 -3.55 16.46 1.13
C LEU A 119 -2.44 15.39 1.23
N VAL A 120 -1.54 15.31 0.25
CA VAL A 120 -0.41 14.38 0.22
C VAL A 120 0.87 15.09 0.70
N VAL A 121 1.63 14.44 1.59
CA VAL A 121 2.93 14.96 2.05
C VAL A 121 3.98 14.85 0.94
N PRO A 122 4.98 15.75 0.88
CA PRO A 122 6.12 15.59 -0.01
C PRO A 122 6.88 14.28 0.22
N SER A 123 7.69 13.85 -0.75
CA SER A 123 8.67 12.77 -0.58
C SER A 123 9.52 12.95 0.69
N ASN A 124 9.91 11.86 1.35
CA ASN A 124 10.71 11.86 2.58
C ASN A 124 10.08 12.61 3.77
N THR A 125 8.78 12.92 3.71
CA THR A 125 8.05 13.53 4.82
C THR A 125 7.18 12.49 5.49
N ARG A 126 7.19 12.45 6.84
CA ARG A 126 6.38 11.51 7.60
C ARG A 126 4.88 11.83 7.41
N PRO A 127 4.07 10.88 6.90
CA PRO A 127 2.63 11.08 6.77
C PRO A 127 1.90 10.91 8.11
N ALA A 128 0.70 11.49 8.19
CA ALA A 128 -0.25 11.22 9.26
C ALA A 128 -0.97 9.88 9.07
N ALA A 129 -1.16 9.46 7.80
CA ALA A 129 -1.76 8.18 7.44
C ALA A 129 -1.32 7.74 6.04
N ILE A 130 -1.41 6.44 5.76
CA ILE A 130 -1.25 5.89 4.42
C ILE A 130 -2.60 5.35 3.95
N TYR A 131 -3.10 5.84 2.82
CA TYR A 131 -4.26 5.27 2.17
C TYR A 131 -3.81 4.39 1.00
N VAL A 132 -4.16 3.10 1.03
CA VAL A 132 -3.91 2.16 -0.07
C VAL A 132 -4.85 2.54 -1.21
N TRP A 133 -4.28 3.20 -2.22
CA TRP A 133 -5.05 3.76 -3.31
C TRP A 133 -5.46 2.71 -4.33
N ALA A 134 -4.51 1.85 -4.70
CA ALA A 134 -4.74 0.76 -5.63
C ALA A 134 -3.72 -0.37 -5.40
N ILE A 135 -4.14 -1.61 -5.63
CA ILE A 135 -3.24 -2.75 -5.71
C ILE A 135 -3.61 -3.53 -6.95
N VAL A 136 -2.68 -3.61 -7.89
CA VAL A 136 -2.77 -4.52 -9.03
C VAL A 136 -1.58 -5.46 -8.96
N ALA A 137 -1.76 -6.62 -8.33
CA ALA A 137 -0.68 -7.60 -8.16
C ALA A 137 -1.26 -9.02 -8.27
N PRO A 138 -1.68 -9.44 -9.47
CA PRO A 138 -2.38 -10.71 -9.66
C PRO A 138 -1.53 -11.89 -9.17
N LYS A 139 -2.14 -12.76 -8.36
CA LYS A 139 -1.55 -13.98 -7.78
C LYS A 139 -0.37 -13.77 -6.80
N VAL A 140 0.21 -12.58 -6.73
CA VAL A 140 1.39 -12.28 -5.88
C VAL A 140 1.17 -11.16 -4.87
N GLY A 141 -0.04 -10.62 -4.76
CA GLY A 141 -0.34 -9.48 -3.90
C GLY A 141 0.12 -9.65 -2.45
N ARG A 142 -0.06 -10.83 -1.84
CA ARG A 142 0.39 -11.08 -0.46
C ARG A 142 1.90 -10.95 -0.29
N GLN A 143 2.66 -11.54 -1.20
CA GLN A 143 4.11 -11.49 -1.17
C GLN A 143 4.61 -10.09 -1.53
N ALA A 144 4.00 -9.42 -2.51
CA ALA A 144 4.31 -8.04 -2.89
C ALA A 144 4.10 -7.07 -1.72
N THR A 145 2.99 -7.17 -0.99
CA THR A 145 2.73 -6.33 0.19
C THR A 145 3.71 -6.64 1.32
N HIS A 146 4.15 -7.90 1.47
CA HIS A 146 5.21 -8.25 2.43
C HIS A 146 6.54 -7.59 2.05
N LEU A 147 6.96 -7.65 0.78
CA LEU A 147 8.18 -7.01 0.31
C LEU A 147 8.08 -5.48 0.42
N LEU A 148 6.91 -4.90 0.12
CA LEU A 148 6.68 -3.47 0.27
C LEU A 148 6.89 -3.03 1.72
N ALA A 149 6.42 -3.81 2.69
CA ALA A 149 6.64 -3.50 4.10
C ALA A 149 8.11 -3.50 4.51
N HIS A 150 9.00 -4.23 3.81
CA HIS A 150 10.44 -4.16 4.06
C HIS A 150 11.09 -2.97 3.33
N ALA A 151 10.52 -2.58 2.20
CA ALA A 151 10.98 -1.42 1.44
C ALA A 151 10.57 -0.10 2.13
N LEU A 152 9.37 -0.08 2.72
CA LEU A 152 8.88 1.01 3.56
C LEU A 152 9.59 0.94 4.92
N GLY A 153 10.70 1.68 5.06
CA GLY A 153 11.49 1.70 6.28
C GLY A 153 10.70 2.14 7.53
N ALA A 154 10.99 1.50 8.66
CA ALA A 154 10.33 1.77 9.93
C ALA A 154 10.58 3.20 10.47
N GLU A 155 11.71 3.82 10.11
CA GLU A 155 12.05 5.19 10.51
C GLU A 155 10.97 6.19 10.06
N LEU A 156 10.57 6.13 8.78
CA LEU A 156 9.62 7.07 8.21
C LEU A 156 8.16 6.62 8.36
N TYR A 157 7.89 5.31 8.28
CA TYR A 157 6.52 4.78 8.20
C TYR A 157 6.09 3.92 9.39
N GLY A 158 7.00 3.56 10.28
CA GLY A 158 6.68 2.74 11.44
C GLY A 158 5.62 3.42 12.32
N GLY A 159 4.50 2.75 12.58
CA GLY A 159 3.42 3.30 13.41
C GLY A 159 2.39 4.16 12.69
N VAL A 160 2.56 4.44 11.39
CA VAL A 160 1.57 5.20 10.63
C VAL A 160 0.33 4.33 10.38
N PRO A 161 -0.90 4.83 10.67
CA PRO A 161 -2.12 4.09 10.39
C PRO A 161 -2.34 3.91 8.88
N ILE A 162 -2.78 2.71 8.49
CA ILE A 162 -3.05 2.36 7.09
C ILE A 162 -4.55 2.18 6.89
N PHE A 163 -5.07 2.85 5.85
CA PHE A 163 -6.47 2.81 5.45
C PHE A 163 -6.60 2.24 4.04
N ALA A 164 -7.74 1.65 3.73
CA ALA A 164 -8.06 1.16 2.39
C ALA A 164 -9.57 1.14 2.18
N THR A 165 -10.01 1.30 0.94
CA THR A 165 -11.41 1.07 0.55
C THR A 165 -11.48 -0.07 -0.44
N SER A 166 -12.47 -0.96 -0.31
CA SER A 166 -12.67 -2.01 -1.31
C SER A 166 -13.39 -1.49 -2.53
N GLY A 167 -12.69 -1.29 -3.64
CA GLY A 167 -13.30 -1.04 -4.96
C GLY A 167 -13.85 -2.30 -5.65
N SER A 168 -13.45 -3.51 -5.22
CA SER A 168 -13.87 -4.78 -5.84
C SER A 168 -13.98 -5.94 -4.83
N LEU A 169 -14.72 -7.00 -5.17
CA LEU A 169 -14.81 -8.22 -4.35
C LEU A 169 -13.45 -8.91 -4.16
N ARG A 170 -12.59 -8.87 -5.19
CA ARG A 170 -11.22 -9.38 -5.09
C ARG A 170 -10.39 -8.57 -4.10
N GLY A 171 -10.53 -7.24 -4.10
CA GLY A 171 -9.91 -6.35 -3.11
C GLY A 171 -10.39 -6.67 -1.69
N LEU A 172 -11.68 -6.95 -1.52
CA LEU A 172 -12.28 -7.26 -0.22
C LEU A 172 -11.70 -8.54 0.39
N ASN A 173 -11.50 -9.57 -0.43
CA ASN A 173 -10.88 -10.83 -0.01
C ASN A 173 -9.39 -10.66 0.33
N LEU A 174 -8.67 -9.80 -0.39
CA LEU A 174 -7.28 -9.44 -0.05
C LEU A 174 -7.24 -8.74 1.32
N MET A 175 -8.10 -7.75 1.57
CA MET A 175 -8.13 -7.02 2.84
C MET A 175 -8.39 -7.92 4.06
N LYS A 176 -9.30 -8.89 3.95
CA LYS A 176 -9.53 -9.91 4.99
C LYS A 176 -8.26 -10.71 5.30
N GLY A 177 -7.46 -11.04 4.28
CA GLY A 177 -6.21 -11.78 4.43
C GLY A 177 -5.09 -11.02 5.16
N PHE A 178 -5.12 -9.68 5.13
CA PHE A 178 -4.10 -8.80 5.73
C PHE A 178 -4.43 -8.33 7.15
N GLY A 179 -5.64 -8.63 7.66
CA GLY A 179 -6.05 -8.28 9.02
C GLY A 179 -6.64 -6.88 9.18
N PHE A 180 -7.11 -6.26 8.09
CA PHE A 180 -7.88 -5.02 8.16
C PHE A 180 -9.17 -5.23 8.95
N SER A 181 -9.49 -4.29 9.84
CA SER A 181 -10.73 -4.25 10.60
C SER A 181 -11.63 -3.13 10.08
N GLN A 182 -12.94 -3.36 10.12
CA GLN A 182 -13.92 -2.31 9.83
C GLN A 182 -14.02 -1.34 11.02
N GLY A 183 -14.25 -0.06 10.73
CA GLY A 183 -14.83 0.84 11.72
C GLY A 183 -16.28 0.45 11.99
N ALA A 184 -16.58 0.01 13.21
CA ALA A 184 -17.91 -0.31 13.76
C ALA A 184 -18.79 -1.34 13.00
N GLY A 185 -18.72 -2.61 13.44
CA GLY A 185 -19.90 -3.47 13.67
C GLY A 185 -20.78 -3.98 12.51
N GLY A 186 -20.45 -3.75 11.23
CA GLY A 186 -21.23 -4.22 10.08
C GLY A 186 -20.63 -5.40 9.31
N ALA A 187 -21.40 -6.02 8.40
CA ALA A 187 -20.83 -6.94 7.41
C ALA A 187 -19.99 -6.18 6.35
N PRO A 188 -18.91 -6.75 5.80
CA PRO A 188 -18.08 -6.09 4.78
C PRO A 188 -18.88 -5.80 3.50
N THR A 189 -19.03 -4.52 3.16
CA THR A 189 -19.57 -4.08 1.86
C THR A 189 -18.52 -3.33 1.05
N LEU A 190 -18.71 -3.29 -0.28
CA LEU A 190 -17.86 -2.49 -1.17
C LEU A 190 -18.00 -1.00 -0.83
N GLY A 191 -16.93 -0.24 -1.02
CA GLY A 191 -16.92 1.20 -0.73
C GLY A 191 -16.75 1.58 0.76
N GLN A 192 -16.76 0.61 1.68
CA GLN A 192 -16.48 0.90 3.09
C GLN A 192 -14.98 1.17 3.33
N LEU A 193 -14.71 2.10 4.25
CA LEU A 193 -13.36 2.38 4.75
C LEU A 193 -12.94 1.30 5.75
N PHE A 194 -11.82 0.66 5.47
CA PHE A 194 -11.17 -0.30 6.35
C PHE A 194 -9.91 0.31 6.94
N ARG A 195 -9.66 0.02 8.21
CA ARG A 195 -8.50 0.51 8.94
C ARG A 195 -7.68 -0.68 9.44
N LEU A 196 -6.40 -0.63 9.19
CA LEU A 196 -5.44 -1.55 9.77
C LEU A 196 -4.80 -0.87 10.98
N ASP A 197 -5.47 -0.99 12.12
CA ASP A 197 -4.91 -0.54 13.39
C ASP A 197 -3.70 -1.38 13.79
N GLN A 198 -2.72 -0.75 14.43
CA GLN A 198 -1.80 -1.53 15.25
C GLN A 198 -2.64 -2.25 16.30
N ALA A 199 -2.38 -3.54 16.51
CA ALA A 199 -2.78 -4.15 17.77
C ALA A 199 -2.20 -3.26 18.87
N ARG A 200 -3.05 -2.46 19.52
CA ARG A 200 -2.70 -1.76 20.74
C ARG A 200 -2.19 -2.88 21.64
N VAL A 201 -0.89 -2.89 21.91
CA VAL A 201 -0.38 -3.70 23.01
C VAL A 201 -1.17 -3.19 24.19
N ALA A 202 -2.13 -3.98 24.66
CA ALA A 202 -2.84 -3.66 25.87
C ALA A 202 -1.76 -3.53 26.93
N SER A 203 -1.50 -2.30 27.34
CA SER A 203 -0.72 -2.00 28.51
C SER A 203 -1.49 -2.59 29.68
N GLU A 204 -1.20 -3.85 30.02
CA GLU A 204 -1.47 -4.39 31.35
C GLU A 204 -0.55 -3.65 32.31
N HIS A 205 -0.92 -2.41 32.65
CA HIS A 205 -0.68 -1.90 33.99
C HIS A 205 -1.72 -2.59 34.88
N SER A 206 -1.39 -3.79 35.35
CA SER A 206 -1.99 -4.30 36.57
C SER A 206 -1.05 -3.92 37.70
N THR A 207 -1.39 -2.82 38.36
CA THR A 207 -1.03 -2.54 39.75
C THR A 207 -1.30 -3.78 40.59
N ALA A 208 -0.23 -4.46 41.01
CA ALA A 208 -0.30 -5.34 42.17
C ALA A 208 -0.02 -4.49 43.40
N ALA A 209 -1.05 -4.41 44.24
CA ALA A 209 -0.99 -3.95 45.62
C ALA A 209 -0.15 -4.90 46.49
#